data_AF-A0A529UZW4-F1
#
_entry.id   AF-A0A529UZW4-F1
#
_cell.length_a   1.000
_cell.length_b   1.000
_cell.length_c   1.000
_cell.angle_alpha   90.00
_cell.angle_beta   90.00
_cell.angle_gamma   90.00
#
_symmetry.space_group_name_H-M   'P 1'
#
loop_
_entity.id
_entity.type
_entity.pdbx_description
1 polymer ?
#
loop_
_entity_poly.entity_id
_entity_poly.type
_entity_poly.pdbx_seq_one_letter_code
_entity_poly.pdbx_strand_id
1 'polypeptide(L)'
;MDFVPVVKLFTPDAGATWLLTEIDPDDRDIAFGLCDLGLGCPEIGSVSLSELSSLRGRLGLPVERDLYFRTVRTLSDYAERARTIGRITG
;
A
#
# COMPACT_ATOMS: atom_id res chain seq x y z
N MET A 1 -11.54 4.95 -13.20
CA MET A 1 -12.27 5.41 -12.01
C MET A 1 -11.23 5.57 -10.92
N ASP A 2 -11.25 6.67 -10.18
CA ASP A 2 -10.23 6.97 -9.15
C ASP A 2 -10.86 6.74 -7.78
N PHE A 3 -10.26 5.87 -6.97
CA PHE A 3 -10.85 5.38 -5.72
C PHE A 3 -10.12 5.93 -4.50
N VAL A 4 -10.84 6.09 -3.41
CA VAL A 4 -10.25 6.46 -2.11
C VAL A 4 -9.70 5.19 -1.46
N PRO A 5 -8.42 5.16 -1.07
CA PRO A 5 -7.87 4.01 -0.36
C PRO A 5 -8.63 3.75 0.94
N VAL A 6 -9.01 2.50 1.16
CA VAL A 6 -9.77 2.06 2.33
C VAL A 6 -8.89 1.37 3.37
N VAL A 7 -7.71 0.90 2.96
CA VAL A 7 -6.75 0.23 3.84
C VAL A 7 -5.36 0.79 3.59
N LYS A 8 -4.63 1.04 4.69
CA LYS A 8 -3.19 1.29 4.68
C LYS A 8 -2.47 0.17 5.40
N LEU A 9 -1.48 -0.42 4.74
CA LEU A 9 -0.58 -1.41 5.29
C LEU A 9 0.84 -0.85 5.31
N PHE A 10 1.68 -1.30 6.24
CA PHE A 10 3.07 -0.90 6.32
C PHE A 10 3.95 -1.97 6.97
N THR A 11 5.23 -1.95 6.68
CA THR A 11 6.23 -2.81 7.35
C THR A 11 7.03 -1.95 8.34
N PRO A 12 6.89 -2.15 9.67
CA PRO A 12 7.45 -1.26 10.69
C PRO A 12 8.97 -1.07 10.62
N ASP A 13 9.68 -2.06 10.08
CA ASP A 13 11.13 -2.18 10.03
C ASP A 13 11.71 -2.26 8.60
N ALA A 14 10.89 -2.00 7.57
CA ALA A 14 11.34 -2.01 6.17
C ALA A 14 10.95 -0.76 5.36
N GLY A 15 10.13 0.13 5.91
CA GLY A 15 9.73 1.38 5.24
C GLY A 15 8.80 1.18 4.04
N ALA A 16 8.33 -0.04 3.81
CA ALA A 16 7.34 -0.34 2.78
C ALA A 16 5.93 0.06 3.26
N THR A 17 5.12 0.58 2.34
CA THR A 17 3.75 1.06 2.58
C THR A 17 2.86 0.70 1.39
N TRP A 18 1.62 0.29 1.67
CA TRP A 18 0.61 0.01 0.66
C TRP A 18 -0.69 0.75 0.99
N LEU A 19 -1.32 1.36 -0.02
CA LEU A 19 -2.65 1.95 0.04
C LEU A 19 -3.58 1.19 -0.90
N LEU A 20 -4.52 0.42 -0.35
CA LEU A 20 -5.39 -0.49 -1.12
C LEU A 20 -6.80 0.09 -1.25
N THR A 21 -7.41 -0.08 -2.43
CA THR A 21 -8.75 0.45 -2.77
C THR A 21 -9.80 -0.65 -2.91
N GLU A 22 -9.47 -1.75 -3.58
CA GLU A 22 -10.39 -2.86 -3.82
C GLU A 22 -9.69 -4.22 -3.78
N ILE A 23 -10.50 -5.27 -3.60
CA ILE A 23 -10.11 -6.67 -3.81
C ILE A 23 -10.65 -7.09 -5.18
N ASP A 24 -9.88 -7.88 -5.90
CA ASP A 24 -10.29 -8.45 -7.19
C ASP A 24 -11.53 -9.36 -6.99
N PRO A 25 -12.60 -9.18 -7.76
CA PRO A 25 -13.83 -9.95 -7.60
C PRO A 25 -13.68 -11.44 -7.97
N ASP A 26 -12.74 -11.76 -8.86
CA ASP A 26 -12.48 -13.10 -9.36
C ASP A 26 -11.39 -13.81 -8.52
N ASP A 27 -10.48 -13.05 -7.89
CA ASP A 27 -9.47 -13.58 -6.96
C ASP A 27 -9.36 -12.75 -5.67
N ARG A 28 -9.90 -13.28 -4.57
CA ARG A 28 -9.88 -12.59 -3.27
C ARG A 28 -8.49 -12.44 -2.64
N ASP A 29 -7.48 -13.12 -3.17
CA ASP A 29 -6.09 -12.92 -2.73
C ASP A 29 -5.47 -11.67 -3.36
N ILE A 30 -6.03 -11.14 -4.45
CA ILE A 30 -5.47 -9.99 -5.15
C ILE A 30 -6.19 -8.72 -4.73
N ALA A 31 -5.42 -7.69 -4.39
CA ALA A 31 -5.92 -6.34 -4.13
C ALA A 31 -5.24 -5.33 -5.05
N PHE A 32 -5.95 -4.24 -5.38
CA PHE A 32 -5.41 -3.15 -6.18
C PHE A 32 -5.09 -1.94 -5.30
N GLY A 33 -4.01 -1.23 -5.63
CA GLY A 33 -3.60 -0.08 -4.85
C GLY A 33 -2.30 0.58 -5.30
N LEU A 34 -1.77 1.43 -4.43
CA LEU A 34 -0.48 2.10 -4.57
C LEU A 34 0.51 1.44 -3.61
N CYS A 35 1.63 0.99 -4.17
CA CYS A 35 2.66 0.22 -3.49
C CYS A 35 3.94 1.04 -3.43
N ASP A 36 4.55 1.12 -2.26
CA ASP A 36 5.86 1.73 -2.05
C ASP A 36 6.72 0.75 -1.26
N LEU A 37 7.75 0.21 -1.90
CA LEU A 37 8.65 -0.76 -1.28
C LEU A 37 9.83 -0.10 -0.54
N GLY A 38 9.79 1.23 -0.35
CA GLY A 38 10.89 1.99 0.24
C GLY A 38 12.09 2.18 -0.70
N LEU A 39 11.88 1.97 -2.01
CA LEU A 39 12.93 2.02 -3.05
C LEU A 39 12.96 3.34 -3.82
N GLY A 40 12.13 4.32 -3.46
CA GLY A 40 12.06 5.62 -4.15
C GLY A 40 11.07 5.64 -5.32
N CYS A 41 10.45 4.52 -5.66
CA CYS A 41 9.58 4.36 -6.83
C CYS A 41 8.22 3.78 -6.43
N PRO A 42 7.27 4.60 -5.93
CA PRO A 42 5.91 4.15 -5.67
C PRO A 42 5.14 3.86 -6.96
N GLU A 43 4.41 2.75 -7.00
CA GLU A 43 3.75 2.23 -8.21
C GLU A 43 2.29 1.84 -7.96
N ILE A 44 1.42 2.11 -8.93
CA ILE A 44 0.03 1.65 -8.89
C ILE A 44 -0.03 0.25 -9.52
N GLY A 45 -0.65 -0.70 -8.85
CA GLY A 45 -0.82 -2.05 -9.38
C GLY A 45 -1.56 -2.99 -8.44
N SER A 46 -1.56 -4.26 -8.84
CA SER A 46 -2.12 -5.36 -8.06
C SER A 46 -1.07 -5.97 -7.15
N VAL A 47 -1.51 -6.48 -5.99
CA VAL A 47 -0.66 -7.14 -5.00
C VAL A 47 -1.39 -8.33 -4.39
N SER A 48 -0.66 -9.39 -4.07
CA SER A 48 -1.20 -10.55 -3.35
C SER A 48 -1.22 -10.30 -1.83
N LEU A 49 -2.38 -10.50 -1.21
CA LEU A 49 -2.58 -10.41 0.23
C LEU A 49 -1.84 -11.54 0.96
N SER A 50 -1.77 -12.74 0.39
CA SER A 50 -1.00 -13.85 0.92
C SER A 50 0.51 -13.56 0.91
N GLU A 51 1.03 -12.96 -0.17
CA GLU A 51 2.42 -12.49 -0.23
C GLU A 51 2.67 -11.42 0.83
N LEU A 52 1.83 -10.39 0.92
CA LEU A 52 1.94 -9.34 1.94
C LEU A 52 1.93 -9.92 3.37
N SER A 53 1.07 -10.90 3.64
CA SER A 53 1.01 -11.55 4.96
C SER A 53 2.26 -12.36 5.30
N SER A 54 2.98 -12.83 4.27
CA SER A 54 4.21 -13.60 4.40
C SER A 54 5.46 -12.72 4.45
N LEU A 55 5.38 -11.47 3.99
CA LEU A 55 6.50 -10.52 4.02
C LEU A 55 6.97 -10.27 5.44
N ARG A 56 8.29 -10.19 5.59
CA ARG A 56 8.97 -9.85 6.83
C ARG A 56 10.00 -8.77 6.56
N GLY A 57 10.04 -7.75 7.41
CA GLY A 57 11.09 -6.75 7.35
C GLY A 57 12.41 -7.22 7.94
N ARG A 58 13.36 -6.29 8.07
CA ARG A 58 14.76 -6.59 8.41
C ARG A 58 14.94 -7.21 9.80
N LEU A 59 14.05 -6.92 10.74
CA LEU A 59 14.00 -7.47 12.10
C LEU A 59 13.01 -8.64 12.21
N GLY A 60 12.44 -9.09 11.10
CA GLY A 60 11.46 -10.17 11.08
C GLY A 60 10.05 -9.73 11.47
N LEU A 61 9.74 -8.41 11.49
CA LEU A 61 8.40 -7.94 11.79
C LEU A 61 7.46 -8.14 10.59
N PRO A 62 6.19 -8.51 10.81
CA PRO A 62 5.23 -8.67 9.73
C PRO A 62 4.73 -7.33 9.21
N VAL A 63 4.02 -7.38 8.07
CA VAL A 63 3.20 -6.25 7.61
C VAL A 63 2.06 -6.01 8.61
N GLU A 64 1.82 -4.75 8.95
CA GLU A 64 0.77 -4.32 9.87
C GLU A 64 -0.26 -3.45 9.16
N ARG A 65 -1.49 -3.44 9.70
CA ARG A 65 -2.57 -2.54 9.26
C ARG A 65 -2.61 -1.30 10.14
N ASP A 66 -2.63 -0.13 9.51
CA ASP A 66 -2.90 1.12 10.21
C ASP A 66 -4.40 1.20 10.55
N LEU A 67 -4.74 1.01 11.83
CA LEU A 67 -6.13 1.05 12.32
C LEU A 67 -6.73 2.46 12.36
N TYR A 68 -5.89 3.48 12.33
CA TYR A 68 -6.30 4.88 12.43
C TYR A 68 -6.29 5.59 11.08
N PHE A 69 -5.88 4.89 10.02
CA PHE A 69 -5.88 5.42 8.67
C PHE A 69 -7.30 5.82 8.23
N ARG A 70 -7.45 7.11 7.93
CA ARG A 70 -8.66 7.71 7.37
C ARG A 70 -8.23 8.76 6.37
N THR A 71 -8.81 8.72 5.17
CA THR A 71 -8.49 9.68 4.13
C THR A 71 -9.70 9.98 3.26
N VAL A 72 -9.69 11.17 2.68
CA VAL A 72 -10.62 11.60 1.63
C VAL A 72 -9.89 11.80 0.29
N ARG A 73 -8.57 11.61 0.29
CA ARG A 73 -7.74 11.71 -0.91
C ARG A 73 -7.87 10.44 -1.74
N THR A 74 -7.83 10.60 -3.05
CA THR A 74 -7.89 9.49 -3.98
C THR A 74 -6.52 8.83 -4.18
N LEU A 75 -6.52 7.64 -4.75
CA LEU A 75 -5.30 6.88 -5.04
C LEU A 75 -4.38 7.66 -6.00
N SER A 76 -4.96 8.36 -6.99
CA SER A 76 -4.19 9.17 -7.93
C SER A 76 -3.51 10.38 -7.27
N ASP A 77 -4.17 11.06 -6.32
CA ASP A 77 -3.55 12.15 -5.55
C ASP A 77 -2.37 11.64 -4.71
N TYR A 78 -2.53 10.50 -4.03
CA TYR A 78 -1.40 9.85 -3.34
C TYR A 78 -0.27 9.50 -4.31
N ALA A 79 -0.57 8.94 -5.48
CA ALA A 79 0.43 8.54 -6.46
C ALA A 79 1.21 9.74 -7.03
N GLU A 80 0.54 10.85 -7.34
CA GLU A 80 1.19 12.08 -7.81
C GLU A 80 2.16 12.66 -6.79
N ARG A 81 1.72 12.74 -5.53
CA ARG A 81 2.56 13.20 -4.42
C ARG A 81 3.72 12.25 -4.18
N ALA A 82 3.46 10.95 -4.19
CA ALA A 82 4.46 9.91 -3.97
C ALA A 82 5.52 9.90 -5.07
N ARG A 83 5.16 10.14 -6.33
CA ARG A 83 6.12 10.32 -7.44
C ARG A 83 7.05 11.51 -7.23
N THR A 84 6.56 12.60 -6.63
CA THR A 84 7.37 13.80 -6.39
C THR A 84 8.31 13.63 -5.19
N ILE A 85 7.83 12.96 -4.14
CA ILE A 85 8.57 12.78 -2.87
C ILE A 85 9.43 11.51 -2.89
N GLY A 86 9.16 10.58 -3.81
CA GLY A 86 9.75 9.24 -3.87
C GLY A 86 9.18 8.25 -2.87
N ARG A 87 8.10 8.61 -2.15
CA ARG A 87 7.46 7.74 -1.15
C ARG A 87 6.03 8.16 -0.80
N ILE A 88 5.24 7.21 -0.31
CA ILE A 88 3.91 7.49 0.22
C ILE A 88 4.04 8.25 1.54
N THR A 89 3.29 9.35 1.67
CA THR A 89 3.22 10.16 2.90
C THR A 89 1.77 10.48 3.23
N GLY A 90 1.41 10.36 4.51
CA GLY A 90 0.02 10.54 5.00
C GLY A 90 -0.45 9.36 5.81
#